data_AF-A0A3C0K6E4-F1
#
_entry.id   AF-A0A3C0K6E4-F1
#
_cell.length_a   1.000
_cell.length_b   1.000
_cell.length_c   1.000
_cell.angle_alpha   90.00
_cell.angle_beta   90.00
_cell.angle_gamma   90.00
#
_symmetry.space_group_name_H-M   'P 1'
#
loop_
_entity.id
_entity.type
_entity.pdbx_description
1 polymer ?
#
loop_
_entity_poly.entity_id
_entity_poly.type
_entity_poly.pdbx_seq_one_letter_code
_entity_poly.pdbx_strand_id
1 'polypeptide(L)'
;QAYNDLHTATLNPNDMSITHTTILEPSSGGSYGWYGMNFEWSPDGKSIAYAQADTIGTINIIDPEKPIINELSEFSHYQTWSDWVWIPSLTWSPDSSVIYTIDHGDPIGLELPEDSQIFNIKAISLDYSFDAIIAERTGIWSNPVVSKSVKNRYNLAFLQANNPLQSVNSGYTLYMMEQDGSNSKPIFPDKGATPLKAQDVVWSPNNDQIALIYKGNLWIISTNSKMSQQLTSDGQTSKPSWSQ
;
A
#
# COMPACT_ATOMS: atom_id res chain seq x y z
N GLN A 1 -13.39 19.57 1.92
CA GLN A 1 -13.70 18.43 2.80
C GLN A 1 -14.07 17.27 1.89
N ALA A 2 -13.45 16.11 2.10
CA ALA A 2 -13.82 14.89 1.38
C ALA A 2 -15.22 14.41 1.81
N TYR A 3 -15.93 13.76 0.89
CA TYR A 3 -17.24 13.16 1.17
C TYR A 3 -17.13 11.74 1.73
N ASN A 4 -15.99 11.08 1.56
CA ASN A 4 -15.74 9.70 2.02
C ASN A 4 -16.81 8.70 1.55
N ASP A 5 -17.43 8.99 0.42
CA ASP A 5 -18.36 8.12 -0.28
C ASP A 5 -17.63 7.22 -1.27
N LEU A 6 -18.28 6.13 -1.66
CA LEU A 6 -17.75 5.19 -2.63
C LEU A 6 -18.87 4.79 -3.57
N HIS A 7 -18.63 4.98 -4.86
CA HIS A 7 -19.56 4.59 -5.91
C HIS A 7 -18.85 3.61 -6.85
N THR A 8 -19.59 2.62 -7.33
CA THR A 8 -19.14 1.73 -8.40
C THR A 8 -19.95 1.97 -9.66
N ALA A 9 -19.33 1.73 -10.81
CA ALA A 9 -19.97 1.83 -12.10
C ALA A 9 -19.70 0.56 -12.89
N THR A 10 -20.75 -0.13 -13.32
CA THR A 10 -20.65 -1.35 -14.12
C THR A 10 -21.03 -1.03 -15.56
N LEU A 11 -20.10 -1.24 -16.48
CA LEU A 11 -20.34 -1.11 -17.92
C LEU A 11 -20.93 -2.43 -18.45
N ASN A 12 -22.12 -2.37 -19.04
CA ASN A 12 -22.67 -3.46 -19.81
C ASN A 12 -22.00 -3.48 -21.20
N PRO A 13 -21.26 -4.53 -21.57
CA PRO A 13 -20.52 -4.57 -22.82
C PRO A 13 -21.41 -4.66 -24.07
N ASN A 14 -22.68 -5.07 -23.93
CA ASN A 14 -23.57 -5.29 -25.07
C ASN A 14 -24.22 -3.99 -25.57
N ASP A 15 -24.63 -3.12 -24.65
CA ASP A 15 -25.35 -1.88 -24.96
C ASP A 15 -24.62 -0.61 -24.49
N MET A 16 -23.43 -0.77 -23.90
CA MET A 16 -22.60 0.29 -23.33
C MET A 16 -23.32 1.10 -22.23
N SER A 17 -24.41 0.58 -21.66
CA SER A 17 -25.07 1.22 -20.52
C SER A 17 -24.17 1.11 -19.27
N ILE A 18 -24.26 2.13 -18.41
CA ILE A 18 -23.52 2.19 -17.15
C ILE A 18 -24.53 2.19 -16.01
N THR A 19 -24.44 1.18 -15.16
CA THR A 19 -25.19 1.12 -13.89
C THR A 19 -24.30 1.68 -12.79
N HIS A 20 -24.78 2.72 -12.12
CA HIS A 20 -24.12 3.31 -10.95
C HIS A 20 -24.75 2.77 -9.66
N THR A 21 -23.91 2.35 -8.72
CA THR A 21 -24.33 1.92 -7.40
C THR A 21 -23.51 2.64 -6.33
N THR A 22 -24.19 3.24 -5.36
CA THR A 22 -23.56 3.82 -4.18
C THR A 22 -23.26 2.71 -3.18
N ILE A 23 -21.98 2.49 -2.92
CA ILE A 23 -21.48 1.48 -1.95
C ILE A 23 -21.36 2.09 -0.55
N LEU A 24 -20.82 3.30 -0.45
CA LEU A 24 -20.79 4.07 0.78
C LEU A 24 -21.46 5.41 0.55
N GLU A 25 -22.41 5.74 1.42
CA GLU A 25 -22.99 7.08 1.49
C GLU A 25 -21.96 8.07 2.05
N PRO A 26 -22.10 9.38 1.76
CA PRO A 26 -21.23 10.40 2.32
C PRO A 26 -21.18 10.35 3.85
N SER A 27 -19.97 10.45 4.40
CA SER A 27 -19.73 10.42 5.84
C SER A 27 -18.66 11.41 6.26
N SER A 28 -18.58 11.71 7.56
CA SER A 28 -17.48 12.51 8.10
C SER A 28 -16.11 11.86 7.93
N GLY A 29 -16.08 10.55 7.64
CA GLY A 29 -14.92 9.70 7.85
C GLY A 29 -14.61 9.52 9.34
N GLY A 30 -13.52 8.82 9.62
CA GLY A 30 -12.87 8.70 10.92
C GLY A 30 -12.00 9.93 11.22
N SER A 31 -10.95 9.74 12.00
CA SER A 31 -9.96 10.77 12.29
C SER A 31 -9.44 11.38 11.00
N TYR A 32 -9.38 12.71 10.97
CA TYR A 32 -8.97 13.47 9.79
C TYR A 32 -9.74 13.15 8.48
N GLY A 33 -10.99 12.69 8.57
CA GLY A 33 -11.83 12.39 7.40
C GLY A 33 -12.11 13.56 6.45
N TRP A 34 -11.65 14.78 6.78
CA TRP A 34 -11.62 15.89 5.82
C TRP A 34 -10.65 15.67 4.66
N TYR A 35 -9.64 14.79 4.81
CA TYR A 35 -8.62 14.50 3.80
C TYR A 35 -9.07 13.43 2.78
N GLY A 36 -9.76 12.38 3.23
CA GLY A 36 -10.28 11.32 2.38
C GLY A 36 -9.98 9.91 2.91
N MET A 37 -10.13 8.93 2.02
CA MET A 37 -9.87 7.50 2.26
C MET A 37 -9.08 6.92 1.09
N ASN A 38 -8.36 5.84 1.34
CA ASN A 38 -7.82 4.97 0.29
C ASN A 38 -8.74 3.77 0.09
N PHE A 39 -8.87 3.30 -1.16
CA PHE A 39 -9.62 2.10 -1.52
C PHE A 39 -8.80 1.23 -2.46
N GLU A 40 -8.87 -0.09 -2.30
CA GLU A 40 -8.21 -1.06 -3.18
C GLU A 40 -9.12 -2.27 -3.42
N TRP A 41 -9.36 -2.60 -4.69
CA TRP A 41 -10.16 -3.77 -5.07
C TRP A 41 -9.47 -5.08 -4.73
N SER A 42 -10.23 -6.05 -4.21
CA SER A 42 -9.73 -7.41 -4.12
C SER A 42 -9.48 -7.99 -5.52
N PRO A 43 -8.45 -8.83 -5.71
CA PRO A 43 -8.18 -9.48 -6.99
C PRO A 43 -9.35 -10.29 -7.55
N ASP A 44 -10.23 -10.81 -6.70
CA ASP A 44 -11.43 -11.55 -7.12
C ASP A 44 -12.66 -10.65 -7.40
N GLY A 45 -12.55 -9.35 -7.17
CA GLY A 45 -13.59 -8.34 -7.45
C GLY A 45 -14.80 -8.37 -6.51
N LYS A 46 -14.74 -9.11 -5.40
CA LYS A 46 -15.89 -9.27 -4.47
C LYS A 46 -15.83 -8.37 -3.24
N SER A 47 -14.68 -7.78 -2.97
CA SER A 47 -14.46 -6.91 -1.83
C SER A 47 -13.62 -5.70 -2.21
N ILE A 48 -13.73 -4.64 -1.42
CA ILE A 48 -12.88 -3.45 -1.50
C ILE A 48 -12.26 -3.25 -0.12
N ALA A 49 -10.93 -3.20 -0.04
CA ALA A 49 -10.26 -2.77 1.18
C ALA A 49 -10.33 -1.25 1.28
N TYR A 50 -10.48 -0.71 2.48
CA TYR A 50 -10.42 0.72 2.72
C TYR A 50 -9.45 1.07 3.86
N ALA A 51 -8.88 2.26 3.78
CA ALA A 51 -8.04 2.83 4.83
C ALA A 51 -8.42 4.29 5.09
N GLN A 52 -8.43 4.62 6.37
CA GLN A 52 -8.58 5.97 6.94
C GLN A 52 -7.31 6.30 7.72
N ALA A 53 -7.26 7.48 8.36
CA ALA A 53 -6.10 7.86 9.16
C ALA A 53 -5.94 7.04 10.45
N ASP A 54 -6.98 6.31 10.86
CA ASP A 54 -7.08 5.58 12.14
C ASP A 54 -7.66 4.16 12.00
N THR A 55 -8.02 3.73 10.79
CA THR A 55 -8.72 2.45 10.61
C THR A 55 -8.45 1.85 9.25
N ILE A 56 -8.35 0.52 9.21
CA ILE A 56 -8.35 -0.31 8.01
C ILE A 56 -9.53 -1.28 8.08
N GLY A 57 -10.20 -1.50 6.95
CA GLY A 57 -11.28 -2.47 6.86
C GLY A 57 -11.53 -2.96 5.45
N THR A 58 -12.63 -3.69 5.30
CA THR A 58 -13.12 -4.19 4.01
C THR A 58 -14.59 -3.94 3.83
N ILE A 59 -15.02 -3.91 2.57
CA ILE A 59 -16.40 -3.77 2.14
C ILE A 59 -16.66 -4.96 1.22
N ASN A 60 -17.46 -5.92 1.67
CA ASN A 60 -17.96 -6.98 0.80
C ASN A 60 -19.04 -6.40 -0.11
N ILE A 61 -18.91 -6.63 -1.41
CA ILE A 61 -19.78 -6.08 -2.46
C ILE A 61 -20.29 -7.19 -3.38
N ILE A 62 -20.43 -8.41 -2.88
CA ILE A 62 -21.11 -9.51 -3.61
C ILE A 62 -22.55 -9.09 -3.96
N ASP A 63 -23.21 -8.37 -3.05
CA ASP A 63 -24.44 -7.62 -3.31
C ASP A 63 -24.12 -6.12 -3.13
N PRO A 64 -23.80 -5.38 -4.21
CA PRO A 64 -23.45 -3.95 -4.13
C PRO A 64 -24.53 -3.06 -3.51
N GLU A 65 -25.79 -3.49 -3.53
CA GLU A 65 -26.91 -2.76 -2.91
C GLU A 65 -26.99 -3.01 -1.39
N LYS A 66 -26.27 -4.01 -0.88
CA LYS A 66 -26.20 -4.37 0.54
C LYS A 66 -24.75 -4.66 0.96
N PRO A 67 -23.86 -3.67 0.86
CA PRO A 67 -22.47 -3.88 1.19
C PRO A 67 -22.31 -4.20 2.69
N ILE A 68 -21.41 -5.12 3.00
CA ILE A 68 -21.07 -5.49 4.38
C ILE A 68 -19.70 -4.89 4.70
N ILE A 69 -19.69 -3.91 5.59
CA ILE A 69 -18.47 -3.23 6.04
C ILE A 69 -17.93 -3.96 7.27
N ASN A 70 -16.68 -4.39 7.21
CA ASN A 70 -15.98 -5.03 8.32
C ASN A 70 -14.73 -4.23 8.64
N GLU A 71 -14.62 -3.80 9.90
CA GLU A 71 -13.39 -3.25 10.42
C GLU A 71 -12.38 -4.39 10.68
N LEU A 72 -11.11 -4.15 10.32
CA LEU A 72 -10.05 -5.14 10.44
C LEU A 72 -8.99 -4.72 11.46
N SER A 73 -8.63 -3.44 11.51
CA SER A 73 -7.64 -2.92 12.46
C SER A 73 -7.89 -1.44 12.72
N GLU A 74 -7.89 -1.07 13.99
CA GLU A 74 -7.91 0.31 14.47
C GLU A 74 -6.52 0.68 15.02
N PHE A 75 -6.12 1.94 14.85
CA PHE A 75 -4.85 2.48 15.36
C PHE A 75 -4.98 3.99 15.61
N SER A 76 -4.09 4.54 16.44
CA SER A 76 -4.05 5.99 16.66
C SER A 76 -3.63 6.70 15.38
N HIS A 77 -4.30 7.78 15.00
CA HIS A 77 -3.90 8.54 13.81
C HIS A 77 -2.50 9.14 13.99
N TYR A 78 -1.74 9.27 12.90
CA TYR A 78 -0.46 9.97 12.96
C TYR A 78 -0.67 11.49 12.92
N GLN A 79 -0.15 12.20 13.92
CA GLN A 79 -0.24 13.64 14.01
C GLN A 79 0.95 14.31 13.31
N THR A 80 0.70 14.79 12.10
CA THR A 80 1.73 15.41 11.24
C THR A 80 2.10 16.83 11.65
N TRP A 81 1.25 17.49 12.44
CA TRP A 81 1.32 18.92 12.76
C TRP A 81 1.38 19.84 11.52
N SER A 82 0.86 19.37 10.39
CA SER A 82 0.82 20.07 9.11
C SER A 82 -0.54 19.91 8.43
N ASP A 83 -0.66 20.43 7.21
CA ASP A 83 -1.82 20.38 6.31
C ASP A 83 -1.97 19.06 5.52
N TRP A 84 -1.25 18.00 5.89
CA TRP A 84 -1.37 16.69 5.26
C TRP A 84 -1.68 15.61 6.29
N VAL A 85 -2.33 14.54 5.82
CA VAL A 85 -2.74 13.41 6.63
C VAL A 85 -2.13 12.16 6.03
N TRP A 86 -1.56 11.33 6.89
CA TRP A 86 -1.12 10.00 6.48
C TRP A 86 -2.31 9.03 6.48
N ILE A 87 -2.50 8.35 5.35
CA ILE A 87 -3.44 7.24 5.20
C ILE A 87 -2.62 6.07 4.65
N PRO A 88 -2.67 4.89 5.28
CA PRO A 88 -1.85 3.77 4.85
C PRO A 88 -2.26 3.29 3.47
N SER A 89 -1.26 2.82 2.71
CA SER A 89 -1.46 2.09 1.46
C SER A 89 -1.98 0.68 1.73
N LEU A 90 -2.77 0.13 0.82
CA LEU A 90 -3.32 -1.22 0.90
C LEU A 90 -2.88 -2.04 -0.30
N THR A 91 -2.51 -3.30 -0.10
CA THR A 91 -2.36 -4.26 -1.19
C THR A 91 -2.90 -5.62 -0.76
N TRP A 92 -3.56 -6.30 -1.69
CA TRP A 92 -4.12 -7.63 -1.47
C TRP A 92 -3.09 -8.73 -1.79
N SER A 93 -3.20 -9.85 -1.08
CA SER A 93 -2.66 -11.12 -1.56
C SER A 93 -3.38 -11.55 -2.86
N PRO A 94 -2.73 -12.32 -3.76
CA PRO A 94 -3.32 -12.66 -5.06
C PRO A 94 -4.59 -13.50 -4.97
N ASP A 95 -4.81 -14.18 -3.86
CA ASP A 95 -5.99 -15.01 -3.55
C ASP A 95 -7.07 -14.26 -2.75
N SER A 96 -6.91 -12.95 -2.55
CA SER A 96 -7.87 -12.08 -1.83
C SER A 96 -8.10 -12.46 -0.36
N SER A 97 -7.17 -13.15 0.29
CA SER A 97 -7.31 -13.64 1.67
C SER A 97 -6.59 -12.80 2.71
N VAL A 98 -5.55 -12.05 2.31
CA VAL A 98 -4.72 -11.24 3.21
C VAL A 98 -4.58 -9.83 2.66
N ILE A 99 -4.62 -8.84 3.56
CA ILE A 99 -4.27 -7.45 3.27
C ILE A 99 -2.90 -7.17 3.87
N TYR A 100 -2.01 -6.60 3.07
CA TYR A 100 -0.75 -6.02 3.55
C TYR A 100 -0.84 -4.50 3.54
N THR A 101 -0.36 -3.90 4.63
CA THR A 101 -0.52 -2.48 4.90
C THR A 101 0.62 -1.97 5.76
N ILE A 102 0.63 -0.66 6.00
CA ILE A 102 1.53 -0.03 6.95
C ILE A 102 0.75 0.20 8.26
N ASP A 103 1.32 -0.29 9.35
CA ASP A 103 0.80 -0.15 10.71
C ASP A 103 1.49 1.02 11.41
N HIS A 104 0.72 1.92 12.03
CA HIS A 104 1.24 2.96 12.93
C HIS A 104 1.30 2.38 14.34
N GLY A 105 2.50 1.90 14.70
CA GLY A 105 2.71 1.12 15.90
C GLY A 105 2.90 1.97 17.16
N ASP A 106 2.92 1.30 18.30
CA ASP A 106 3.02 1.95 19.61
C ASP A 106 4.29 2.81 19.78
N PRO A 107 4.21 3.89 20.57
CA PRO A 107 5.37 4.64 21.05
C PRO A 107 6.48 3.75 21.62
N ILE A 108 7.73 4.13 21.36
CA ILE A 108 8.89 3.51 22.00
C ILE A 108 9.34 4.26 23.26
N GLY A 109 8.86 5.50 23.44
CA GLY A 109 9.20 6.36 24.56
C GLY A 109 7.97 6.84 25.34
N LEU A 110 7.97 8.14 25.65
CA LEU A 110 6.91 8.81 26.42
C LEU A 110 6.03 9.70 25.51
N GLU A 111 6.27 9.66 24.20
CA GLU A 111 5.42 10.30 23.21
C GLU A 111 4.00 9.74 23.25
N LEU A 112 3.04 10.56 22.81
CA LEU A 112 1.66 10.11 22.65
C LEU A 112 1.58 9.09 21.49
N PRO A 113 0.60 8.18 21.49
CA PRO A 113 0.39 7.26 20.37
C PRO A 113 0.34 7.95 19.01
N GLU A 114 -0.24 9.14 18.93
CA GLU A 114 -0.37 9.92 17.70
C GLU A 114 0.98 10.50 17.20
N ASP A 115 1.97 10.64 18.08
CA ASP A 115 3.31 11.14 17.77
C ASP A 115 4.33 10.00 17.53
N SER A 116 3.89 8.73 17.61
CA SER A 116 4.76 7.58 17.38
C SER A 116 5.45 7.65 16.01
N GLN A 117 6.73 7.28 15.99
CA GLN A 117 7.50 7.21 14.74
C GLN A 117 7.68 5.76 14.29
N ILE A 118 6.88 4.84 14.82
CA ILE A 118 6.92 3.43 14.50
C ILE A 118 5.94 3.13 13.40
N PHE A 119 6.49 2.74 12.24
CA PHE A 119 5.72 2.30 11.09
C PHE A 119 6.24 0.94 10.65
N ASN A 120 5.37 -0.04 10.64
CA ASN A 120 5.68 -1.43 10.33
C ASN A 120 4.92 -1.88 9.08
N ILE A 121 5.33 -2.98 8.46
CA ILE A 121 4.44 -3.70 7.54
C ILE A 121 3.67 -4.76 8.34
N LYS A 122 2.35 -4.73 8.20
CA LYS A 122 1.41 -5.66 8.81
C LYS A 122 0.71 -6.50 7.75
N ALA A 123 0.44 -7.76 8.08
CA ALA A 123 -0.39 -8.67 7.33
C ALA A 123 -1.65 -9.02 8.14
N ILE A 124 -2.83 -8.81 7.56
CA ILE A 124 -4.13 -9.04 8.20
C ILE A 124 -4.91 -10.05 7.39
N SER A 125 -5.29 -11.18 7.99
CA SER A 125 -6.14 -12.18 7.34
C SER A 125 -7.62 -11.76 7.39
N LEU A 126 -8.32 -11.93 6.27
CA LEU A 126 -9.76 -11.64 6.20
C LEU A 126 -10.63 -12.58 7.03
N ASP A 127 -10.15 -13.79 7.32
CA ASP A 127 -10.86 -14.76 8.15
C ASP A 127 -10.55 -14.56 9.65
N TYR A 128 -9.85 -13.49 10.02
CA TYR A 128 -9.42 -13.17 11.37
C TYR A 128 -8.53 -14.23 12.02
N SER A 129 -7.92 -15.12 11.23
CA SER A 129 -7.01 -16.15 11.75
C SER A 129 -5.68 -15.59 12.25
N PHE A 130 -5.24 -14.45 11.70
CA PHE A 130 -4.06 -13.74 12.18
C PHE A 130 -4.08 -12.24 11.82
N ASP A 131 -3.39 -11.47 12.65
CA ASP A 131 -2.91 -10.10 12.42
C ASP A 131 -1.47 -10.07 12.93
N ALA A 132 -0.51 -9.80 12.05
CA ALA A 132 0.91 -9.91 12.38
C ALA A 132 1.75 -8.81 11.74
N ILE A 133 2.69 -8.27 12.52
CA ILE A 133 3.80 -7.48 11.99
C ILE A 133 4.80 -8.43 11.31
N ILE A 134 5.03 -8.22 10.01
CA ILE A 134 5.92 -9.05 9.19
C ILE A 134 7.22 -8.35 8.83
N ALA A 135 7.29 -7.03 8.99
CA ALA A 135 8.54 -6.27 8.97
C ALA A 135 8.42 -5.05 9.88
N GLU A 136 9.37 -4.92 10.82
CA GLU A 136 9.37 -3.84 11.79
C GLU A 136 10.08 -2.59 11.26
N ARG A 137 9.61 -1.41 11.68
CA ARG A 137 10.30 -0.12 11.47
C ARG A 137 10.65 0.10 10.00
N THR A 138 9.72 -0.21 9.11
CA THR A 138 9.86 -0.04 7.66
C THR A 138 9.72 1.42 7.25
N GLY A 139 8.96 2.22 8.02
CA GLY A 139 8.74 3.64 7.78
C GLY A 139 7.37 3.96 7.18
N ILE A 140 6.98 5.23 7.28
CA ILE A 140 5.64 5.73 6.93
C ILE A 140 5.28 5.59 5.43
N TRP A 141 6.30 5.60 4.56
CA TRP A 141 6.17 5.50 3.10
C TRP A 141 6.61 4.13 2.54
N SER A 142 6.40 3.06 3.31
CA SER A 142 6.85 1.72 2.91
C SER A 142 6.09 1.10 1.75
N ASN A 143 4.84 1.48 1.55
CA ASN A 143 3.97 1.17 0.42
C ASN A 143 4.20 -0.23 -0.18
N PRO A 144 3.86 -1.32 0.56
CA PRO A 144 4.06 -2.68 0.08
C PRO A 144 3.24 -2.95 -1.18
N VAL A 145 3.83 -3.70 -2.12
CA VAL A 145 3.15 -4.19 -3.33
C VAL A 145 3.41 -5.68 -3.54
N VAL A 146 2.38 -6.39 -3.95
CA VAL A 146 2.39 -7.86 -4.08
C VAL A 146 2.62 -8.28 -5.53
N SER A 147 3.49 -9.26 -5.74
CA SER A 147 3.69 -9.92 -7.04
C SER A 147 2.58 -10.94 -7.33
N LYS A 148 2.41 -11.34 -8.60
CA LYS A 148 1.46 -12.43 -8.92
C LYS A 148 1.88 -13.73 -8.26
N SER A 149 0.91 -14.58 -7.92
CA SER A 149 1.20 -15.90 -7.36
C SER A 149 1.81 -16.86 -8.40
N VAL A 150 2.90 -17.53 -8.03
CA VAL A 150 3.53 -18.62 -8.78
C VAL A 150 3.63 -19.84 -7.87
N LYS A 151 2.85 -20.89 -8.16
CA LYS A 151 2.75 -22.11 -7.32
C LYS A 151 2.40 -21.78 -5.85
N ASN A 152 1.38 -20.95 -5.64
CA ASN A 152 0.91 -20.49 -4.32
C ASN A 152 1.98 -19.76 -3.48
N ARG A 153 2.97 -19.16 -4.15
CA ARG A 153 3.95 -18.28 -3.52
C ARG A 153 3.99 -16.95 -4.24
N TYR A 154 4.11 -15.89 -3.48
CA TYR A 154 4.35 -14.56 -3.97
C TYR A 154 5.33 -13.83 -3.05
N ASN A 155 5.92 -12.77 -3.56
CA ASN A 155 6.79 -11.87 -2.83
C ASN A 155 6.13 -10.51 -2.66
N LEU A 156 6.51 -9.84 -1.58
CA LEU A 156 6.26 -8.43 -1.36
C LEU A 156 7.49 -7.63 -1.71
N ALA A 157 7.29 -6.51 -2.41
CA ALA A 157 8.28 -5.46 -2.54
C ALA A 157 7.80 -4.24 -1.75
N PHE A 158 8.71 -3.55 -1.06
CA PHE A 158 8.37 -2.41 -0.21
C PHE A 158 9.57 -1.49 -0.05
N LEU A 159 9.33 -0.26 0.37
CA LEU A 159 10.38 0.69 0.70
C LEU A 159 10.71 0.60 2.21
N GLN A 160 11.98 0.41 2.51
CA GLN A 160 12.53 0.48 3.87
C GLN A 160 13.20 1.84 4.07
N ALA A 161 12.77 2.58 5.08
CA ALA A 161 13.39 3.83 5.48
C ALA A 161 14.80 3.57 5.99
N ASN A 162 15.76 4.36 5.54
CA ASN A 162 17.14 4.29 6.01
C ASN A 162 17.28 4.86 7.43
N ASN A 163 16.38 5.75 7.82
CA ASN A 163 16.17 6.20 9.20
C ASN A 163 14.69 6.07 9.57
N PRO A 164 14.26 4.93 10.13
CA PRO A 164 12.85 4.66 10.43
C PRO A 164 12.18 5.64 11.39
N LEU A 165 12.90 6.09 12.42
CA LEU A 165 12.37 7.02 13.43
C LEU A 165 12.24 8.46 12.91
N GLN A 166 12.65 8.72 11.67
CA GLN A 166 12.47 9.98 10.95
C GLN A 166 11.97 9.70 9.53
N SER A 167 11.08 8.71 9.40
CA SER A 167 10.70 8.13 8.11
C SER A 167 10.07 9.15 7.15
N VAL A 168 9.33 10.15 7.66
CA VAL A 168 8.70 11.22 6.85
C VAL A 168 9.67 11.86 5.85
N ASN A 169 10.89 12.18 6.29
CA ASN A 169 11.92 12.85 5.48
C ASN A 169 13.09 11.93 5.11
N SER A 170 12.92 10.62 5.27
CA SER A 170 13.98 9.64 5.10
C SER A 170 14.26 9.35 3.63
N GLY A 171 15.49 8.90 3.37
CA GLY A 171 15.79 8.17 2.16
C GLY A 171 15.35 6.72 2.29
N TYR A 172 14.94 6.10 1.19
CA TYR A 172 14.44 4.73 1.18
C TYR A 172 15.30 3.79 0.34
N THR A 173 15.18 2.51 0.66
CA THR A 173 15.73 1.40 -0.11
C THR A 173 14.59 0.44 -0.43
N LEU A 174 14.48 -0.01 -1.68
CA LEU A 174 13.58 -1.08 -2.10
C LEU A 174 14.07 -2.40 -1.51
N TYR A 175 13.21 -3.05 -0.74
CA TYR A 175 13.37 -4.38 -0.19
C TYR A 175 12.37 -5.34 -0.84
N MET A 176 12.69 -6.63 -0.73
CA MET A 176 11.78 -7.70 -1.12
C MET A 176 11.82 -8.81 -0.08
N MET A 177 10.67 -9.36 0.27
CA MET A 177 10.50 -10.48 1.20
C MET A 177 9.45 -11.46 0.69
N GLU A 178 9.42 -12.66 1.25
CA GLU A 178 8.36 -13.63 1.00
C GLU A 178 7.06 -13.24 1.74
N GLN A 179 5.95 -13.85 1.36
CA GLN A 179 4.60 -13.56 1.87
C GLN A 179 4.43 -13.63 3.40
N ASP A 180 5.32 -14.33 4.10
CA ASP A 180 5.35 -14.48 5.56
C ASP A 180 6.33 -13.52 6.26
N GLY A 181 6.95 -12.61 5.51
CA GLY A 181 7.99 -11.68 6.02
C GLY A 181 9.41 -12.27 6.01
N SER A 182 9.57 -13.56 5.71
CA SER A 182 10.88 -14.19 5.66
C SER A 182 11.69 -13.75 4.44
N ASN A 183 13.00 -14.05 4.47
CA ASN A 183 13.93 -13.79 3.36
C ASN A 183 13.96 -12.33 2.87
N SER A 184 13.68 -11.37 3.77
CA SER A 184 13.75 -9.94 3.50
C SER A 184 15.17 -9.51 3.11
N LYS A 185 15.30 -8.85 1.95
CA LYS A 185 16.59 -8.43 1.40
C LYS A 185 16.49 -7.11 0.65
N PRO A 186 17.53 -6.24 0.72
CA PRO A 186 17.60 -5.04 -0.10
C PRO A 186 17.83 -5.40 -1.57
N ILE A 187 17.15 -4.69 -2.46
CA ILE A 187 17.18 -4.87 -3.91
C ILE A 187 17.80 -3.66 -4.61
N PHE A 188 17.39 -2.44 -4.26
CA PHE A 188 17.83 -1.21 -4.91
C PHE A 188 17.60 0.01 -4.02
N PRO A 189 18.43 1.05 -4.03
CA PRO A 189 19.70 1.14 -4.73
C PRO A 189 20.80 0.38 -3.97
N ASP A 190 21.97 0.24 -4.58
CA ASP A 190 23.11 -0.38 -3.91
C ASP A 190 23.54 0.43 -2.67
N LYS A 191 24.14 -0.26 -1.70
CA LYS A 191 24.60 0.37 -0.46
C LYS A 191 25.57 1.52 -0.77
N GLY A 192 25.27 2.70 -0.23
CA GLY A 192 26.07 3.92 -0.42
C GLY A 192 25.67 4.76 -1.63
N ALA A 193 24.77 4.27 -2.49
CA ALA A 193 24.15 5.09 -3.51
C ALA A 193 23.16 6.09 -2.92
N THR A 194 22.76 7.10 -3.72
CA THR A 194 21.69 8.01 -3.33
C THR A 194 20.41 7.20 -3.06
N PRO A 195 19.71 7.42 -1.94
CA PRO A 195 18.50 6.67 -1.62
C PRO A 195 17.33 7.01 -2.56
N LEU A 196 16.31 6.15 -2.57
CA LEU A 196 15.02 6.44 -3.18
C LEU A 196 14.30 7.53 -2.36
N LYS A 197 13.49 8.32 -3.06
CA LYS A 197 12.44 9.09 -2.40
C LYS A 197 11.22 8.19 -2.18
N ALA A 198 10.37 8.56 -1.21
CA ALA A 198 9.04 7.97 -1.03
C ALA A 198 8.27 7.95 -2.35
N GLN A 199 7.73 6.79 -2.71
CA GLN A 199 7.01 6.54 -3.95
C GLN A 199 6.34 5.16 -3.90
N ASP A 200 5.47 4.90 -4.88
CA ASP A 200 5.02 3.55 -5.18
C ASP A 200 5.92 2.90 -6.23
N VAL A 201 6.04 1.59 -6.16
CA VAL A 201 6.76 0.77 -7.16
C VAL A 201 5.78 -0.23 -7.77
N VAL A 202 6.05 -0.69 -8.99
CA VAL A 202 5.13 -1.57 -9.72
C VAL A 202 5.82 -2.81 -10.25
N TRP A 203 5.23 -3.97 -9.94
CA TRP A 203 5.67 -5.26 -10.46
C TRP A 203 5.40 -5.38 -11.96
N SER A 204 6.35 -5.98 -12.68
CA SER A 204 6.11 -6.41 -14.06
C SER A 204 5.05 -7.53 -14.08
N PRO A 205 4.24 -7.64 -15.15
CA PRO A 205 3.20 -8.67 -15.26
C PRO A 205 3.71 -10.11 -15.19
N ASN A 206 5.02 -10.33 -15.38
CA ASN A 206 5.73 -11.61 -15.35
C ASN A 206 6.59 -11.81 -14.08
N ASN A 207 6.50 -10.92 -13.07
CA ASN A 207 7.14 -11.02 -11.75
C ASN A 207 8.69 -11.02 -11.72
N ASP A 208 9.37 -10.69 -12.82
CA ASP A 208 10.82 -10.71 -12.90
C ASP A 208 11.47 -9.33 -12.70
N GLN A 209 10.65 -8.28 -12.69
CA GLN A 209 11.08 -6.89 -12.69
C GLN A 209 10.18 -6.01 -11.83
N ILE A 210 10.75 -4.94 -11.31
CA ILE A 210 10.05 -3.84 -10.64
C ILE A 210 10.41 -2.54 -11.35
N ALA A 211 9.40 -1.76 -11.71
CA ALA A 211 9.60 -0.40 -12.22
C ALA A 211 9.43 0.63 -11.09
N LEU A 212 10.32 1.61 -11.06
CA LEU A 212 10.36 2.68 -10.06
C LEU A 212 10.94 3.98 -10.63
N ILE A 213 10.81 5.06 -9.88
CA ILE A 213 11.44 6.35 -10.19
C ILE A 213 12.70 6.53 -9.34
N TYR A 214 13.83 6.76 -10.02
CA TYR A 214 15.08 7.07 -9.36
C TYR A 214 15.75 8.28 -10.01
N LYS A 215 16.04 9.30 -9.18
CA LYS A 215 16.57 10.60 -9.61
C LYS A 215 15.74 11.26 -10.72
N GLY A 216 14.41 11.09 -10.67
CA GLY A 216 13.48 11.64 -11.65
C GLY A 216 13.39 10.87 -12.97
N ASN A 217 14.01 9.70 -13.08
CA ASN A 217 13.95 8.85 -14.27
C ASN A 217 13.24 7.53 -13.96
N LEU A 218 12.67 6.92 -14.99
CA LEU A 218 12.15 5.55 -14.93
C LEU A 218 13.31 4.56 -14.87
N TRP A 219 13.22 3.59 -13.96
CA TRP A 219 14.16 2.48 -13.86
C TRP A 219 13.40 1.16 -13.80
N ILE A 220 14.01 0.12 -14.35
CA ILE A 220 13.57 -1.27 -14.20
C ILE A 220 14.65 -2.02 -13.42
N ILE A 221 14.23 -2.75 -12.40
CA ILE A 221 15.09 -3.55 -11.55
C ILE A 221 14.71 -5.01 -11.66
N SER A 222 15.64 -5.88 -12.06
CA SER A 222 15.44 -7.33 -12.06
C SER A 222 15.43 -7.87 -10.63
N THR A 223 14.38 -8.59 -10.25
CA THR A 223 14.22 -9.12 -8.88
C THR A 223 15.12 -10.33 -8.60
N ASN A 224 15.50 -11.07 -9.65
CA ASN A 224 16.38 -12.23 -9.56
C ASN A 224 17.87 -11.85 -9.54
N SER A 225 18.29 -10.97 -10.46
CA SER A 225 19.70 -10.64 -10.66
C SER A 225 20.14 -9.35 -9.94
N LYS A 226 19.18 -8.53 -9.49
CA LYS A 226 19.38 -7.15 -9.02
C LYS A 226 20.00 -6.20 -10.06
N MET A 227 20.09 -6.62 -11.33
CA MET A 227 20.48 -5.71 -12.40
C MET A 227 19.44 -4.60 -12.53
N SER A 228 19.92 -3.36 -12.65
CA SER A 228 19.09 -2.17 -12.78
C SER A 228 19.37 -1.48 -14.11
N GLN A 229 18.32 -1.00 -14.77
CA GLN A 229 18.41 -0.30 -16.06
C GLN A 229 17.57 0.97 -16.02
N GLN A 230 18.18 2.06 -16.46
CA GLN A 230 17.49 3.35 -16.62
C GLN A 230 16.77 3.43 -17.98
N LEU A 231 15.47 3.69 -17.90
CA LEU A 231 14.46 3.97 -18.94
C LEU A 231 14.62 5.30 -19.67
N THR A 232 14.64 6.35 -18.86
CA THR A 232 14.54 7.74 -19.28
C THR A 232 15.70 8.55 -18.72
N SER A 233 15.91 9.78 -19.18
CA SER A 233 17.05 10.60 -18.75
C SER A 233 16.75 12.09 -18.61
N ASP A 234 15.48 12.47 -18.63
CA ASP A 234 15.04 13.87 -18.56
C ASP A 234 14.87 14.41 -17.14
N GLY A 235 14.92 13.53 -16.13
CA GLY A 235 14.75 13.87 -14.72
C GLY A 235 13.33 14.29 -14.34
N GLN A 236 12.35 14.09 -15.22
CA GLN A 236 10.98 14.58 -15.08
C GLN A 236 9.92 13.46 -15.14
N THR A 237 10.37 12.20 -15.13
CA THR A 237 9.48 11.04 -15.18
C THR A 237 8.85 10.76 -13.80
N SER A 238 7.56 10.41 -13.80
CA SER A 238 6.81 10.04 -12.59
C SER A 238 5.79 8.94 -12.88
N LYS A 239 5.29 8.27 -11.84
CA LYS A 239 4.17 7.30 -11.89
C LYS A 239 4.36 6.16 -12.91
N PRO A 240 5.31 5.25 -12.69
CA PRO A 240 5.52 4.12 -13.58
C PRO A 240 4.31 3.19 -13.59
N SER A 241 3.96 2.64 -14.76
CA SER A 241 2.91 1.64 -14.93
C SER A 241 3.26 0.67 -16.05
N TRP A 242 2.76 -0.56 -15.97
CA TRP A 242 2.88 -1.55 -17.03
C TRP A 242 1.59 -1.65 -17.84
N SER A 243 1.68 -1.68 -19.16
CA SER A 243 0.57 -2.07 -20.02
C SER A 243 0.50 -3.60 -20.13
N GLN A 244 -0.71 -4.15 -20.10
CA GLN A 244 -0.99 -5.55 -20.46
C GLN A 244 -1.46 -5.64 -21.91
#